data_AF-A0A355A860-F1
#
_entry.id   AF-A0A355A860-F1
#
_cell.length_a   1.000
_cell.length_b   1.000
_cell.length_c   1.000
_cell.angle_alpha   90.00
_cell.angle_beta   90.00
_cell.angle_gamma   90.00
#
_symmetry.space_group_name_H-M   'P 1'
#
loop_
_entity.id
_entity.type
_entity.pdbx_description
1 polymer ?
#
loop_
_entity_poly.entity_id
_entity_poly.type
_entity_poly.pdbx_seq_one_letter_code
_entity_poly.pdbx_strand_id
1 'polypeptide(L)'
;MSNNFTGCCSGGSACCPPQQEKKRLLIDFLYLDLSVCTRCQGADNNLTQAIDEVSGVLEAAGFEIVVNKINVTTKELAIKHQFLSSPTIRINGVDLELEVKESTCQECGDLCGDETDCRVWVYEGVEYT
;
A
#
# COMPACT_ATOMS: atom_id res chain seq x y z
N MET A 1 40.00 -42.10 29.79
CA MET A 1 38.67 -41.87 30.39
C MET A 1 37.74 -41.41 29.27
N SER A 2 36.96 -42.35 28.74
CA SER A 2 35.98 -42.09 27.69
C SER A 2 34.72 -41.53 28.33
N ASN A 3 34.19 -40.42 27.83
CA ASN A 3 32.81 -40.02 28.13
C ASN A 3 32.05 -39.80 26.83
N ASN A 4 31.09 -40.70 26.61
CA ASN A 4 30.00 -40.63 25.66
C ASN A 4 29.15 -39.37 25.92
N PHE A 5 28.84 -38.62 24.87
CA PHE A 5 27.63 -37.81 24.80
C PHE A 5 26.84 -38.21 23.55
N THR A 6 26.29 -39.42 23.60
CA THR A 6 25.29 -39.90 22.66
C THR A 6 23.93 -39.52 23.22
N GLY A 7 23.49 -38.29 22.93
CA GLY A 7 22.19 -37.75 23.33
C GLY A 7 21.20 -37.74 22.16
N CYS A 8 20.64 -38.91 21.90
CA CYS A 8 19.35 -39.24 21.27
C CYS A 8 18.56 -38.13 20.50
N CYS A 9 18.57 -38.21 19.16
CA CYS A 9 17.44 -37.76 18.33
C CYS A 9 17.10 -38.86 17.32
N SER A 10 16.32 -39.84 17.78
CA SER A 10 15.72 -40.89 16.95
C SER A 10 14.22 -40.63 16.83
N GLY A 11 13.72 -40.42 15.62
CA GLY A 11 12.34 -40.69 15.22
C GLY A 11 11.24 -39.79 15.81
N GLY A 12 10.78 -38.82 15.01
CA GLY A 12 9.57 -38.04 15.28
C GLY A 12 9.55 -36.77 14.43
N SER A 13 8.99 -36.87 13.23
CA SER A 13 8.80 -35.77 12.29
C SER A 13 7.82 -34.72 12.85
N ALA A 14 8.26 -33.87 13.80
CA ALA A 14 7.47 -32.74 14.30
C ALA A 14 8.26 -31.72 15.15
N CYS A 15 9.59 -31.62 15.02
CA CYS A 15 10.37 -30.62 15.80
C CYS A 15 10.50 -29.25 15.10
N CYS A 16 9.97 -29.09 13.89
CA CYS A 16 9.87 -27.78 13.26
C CYS A 16 8.54 -27.14 13.68
N PRO A 17 8.53 -25.98 14.35
CA PRO A 17 7.29 -25.22 14.47
C PRO A 17 6.74 -25.00 13.05
N PRO A 18 5.43 -25.17 12.81
CA PRO A 18 4.87 -24.83 11.51
C PRO A 18 5.26 -23.40 11.19
N GLN A 19 5.80 -23.16 9.99
CA GLN A 19 6.02 -21.80 9.50
C GLN A 19 4.67 -21.08 9.63
N GLN A 20 4.58 -20.13 10.56
CA GLN A 20 3.41 -19.25 10.64
C GLN A 20 3.32 -18.54 9.30
N GLU A 21 2.25 -18.80 8.55
CA GLU A 21 1.93 -18.01 7.37
C GLU A 21 1.84 -16.54 7.80
N LYS A 22 2.74 -15.71 7.27
CA LYS A 22 2.76 -14.29 7.58
C LYS A 22 1.42 -13.67 7.18
N LYS A 23 0.85 -12.85 8.05
CA LYS A 23 -0.37 -12.10 7.72
C LYS A 23 0.01 -11.02 6.71
N ARG A 24 -0.62 -11.02 5.54
CA ARG A 24 -0.32 -10.03 4.49
C ARG A 24 -1.11 -8.75 4.71
N LEU A 25 -0.41 -7.62 4.69
CA LEU A 25 -1.00 -6.30 4.59
C LEU A 25 -0.81 -5.83 3.15
N LEU A 26 -1.89 -5.88 2.37
CA LEU A 26 -1.89 -5.44 0.97
C LEU A 26 -2.23 -3.96 0.91
N ILE A 27 -1.36 -3.17 0.31
CA ILE A 27 -1.53 -1.73 0.15
C ILE A 27 -1.53 -1.44 -1.35
N ASP A 28 -2.67 -1.00 -1.87
CA ASP A 28 -2.76 -0.57 -3.27
C ASP A 28 -2.75 0.96 -3.32
N PHE A 29 -1.82 1.51 -4.10
CA PHE A 29 -1.73 2.93 -4.38
C PHE A 29 -2.04 3.16 -5.86
N LEU A 30 -3.20 3.75 -6.14
CA LEU A 30 -3.70 4.02 -7.48
C LEU A 30 -3.53 5.50 -7.80
N TYR A 31 -2.96 5.82 -8.95
CA TYR A 31 -2.63 7.20 -9.33
C TYR A 31 -2.67 7.39 -10.84
N LEU A 32 -2.83 8.65 -11.27
CA LEU A 32 -2.74 9.05 -12.68
C LEU A 32 -1.30 9.31 -13.13
N ASP A 33 -0.51 10.00 -12.30
CA ASP A 33 0.86 10.34 -12.66
C ASP A 33 1.74 10.62 -11.45
N LEU A 34 3.02 10.25 -11.53
CA LEU A 34 4.04 10.57 -10.52
C LEU A 34 5.18 11.43 -11.10
N SER A 35 5.09 11.84 -12.36
CA SER A 35 6.15 12.63 -13.00
C SER A 35 5.98 14.14 -12.78
N VAL A 36 4.75 14.65 -12.83
CA VAL A 36 4.42 16.06 -12.73
C VAL A 36 3.32 16.35 -11.71
N CYS A 37 2.42 15.41 -11.41
CA CYS A 37 1.32 15.68 -10.48
C CYS A 37 1.80 15.71 -9.02
N THR A 38 1.86 16.90 -8.43
CA THR A 38 2.33 17.12 -7.05
C THR A 38 1.44 16.45 -6.01
N ARG A 39 0.13 16.34 -6.28
CA ARG A 39 -0.85 15.66 -5.43
C ARG A 39 -0.57 14.17 -5.31
N CYS A 40 -0.33 13.52 -6.45
CA CYS A 40 0.00 12.10 -6.52
C CYS A 40 1.39 11.83 -5.93
N GLN A 41 2.38 12.68 -6.23
CA GLN A 41 3.71 12.60 -5.64
C GLN A 41 3.67 12.76 -4.11
N GLY A 42 2.88 13.71 -3.61
CA GLY A 42 2.68 13.95 -2.18
C GLY A 42 2.11 12.71 -1.48
N ALA A 43 1.06 12.11 -2.05
CA ALA A 43 0.48 10.87 -1.52
C ALA A 43 1.49 9.69 -1.55
N ASP A 44 2.27 9.55 -2.62
CA ASP A 44 3.29 8.50 -2.73
C ASP A 44 4.39 8.64 -1.66
N ASN A 45 4.85 9.87 -1.45
CA ASN A 45 5.87 10.20 -0.47
C ASN A 45 5.36 9.96 0.96
N ASN A 46 4.16 10.44 1.28
CA ASN A 46 3.54 10.25 2.59
C ASN A 46 3.28 8.77 2.87
N LEU A 47 2.81 8.00 1.88
CA LEU A 47 2.60 6.57 2.02
C LEU A 47 3.93 5.85 2.28
N THR A 48 4.97 6.18 1.54
CA THR A 48 6.30 5.57 1.69
C THR A 48 6.86 5.84 3.08
N GLN A 49 6.83 7.10 3.54
CA GLN A 49 7.28 7.48 4.88
C GLN A 49 6.49 6.74 5.98
N ALA A 50 5.16 6.70 5.87
CA ALA A 50 4.33 6.00 6.84
C ALA A 50 4.67 4.50 6.93
N ILE A 51 4.93 3.85 5.79
CA ILE A 51 5.34 2.44 5.75
C ILE A 51 6.72 2.26 6.38
N ASP A 52 7.70 3.11 6.04
CA ASP A 52 9.05 3.03 6.59
C ASP A 52 9.04 3.13 8.12
N GLU A 53 8.23 4.03 8.68
CA GLU A 53 8.08 4.22 10.14
C GLU A 53 7.50 2.99 10.87
N VAL A 54 6.55 2.28 10.26
CA VAL A 54 5.83 1.18 10.92
C VAL A 54 6.33 -0.21 10.54
N SER A 55 7.12 -0.32 9.47
CA SER A 55 7.57 -1.58 8.86
C SER A 55 8.15 -2.55 9.89
N GLY A 56 9.14 -2.11 10.68
CA GLY A 56 9.80 -2.95 11.67
C GLY A 56 8.86 -3.51 12.75
N VAL A 57 7.87 -2.72 13.17
CA VAL A 57 6.88 -3.16 14.18
C VAL A 57 5.93 -4.19 13.57
N LEU A 58 5.45 -3.95 12.35
CA LEU A 58 4.56 -4.87 11.65
C LEU A 58 5.25 -6.19 11.31
N GLU A 59 6.50 -6.14 10.84
CA GLU A 59 7.30 -7.34 10.55
C GLU A 59 7.56 -8.17 11.81
N ALA A 60 7.91 -7.53 12.93
CA ALA A 60 8.07 -8.19 14.22
C ALA A 60 6.76 -8.82 14.73
N ALA A 61 5.61 -8.22 14.41
CA ALA A 61 4.29 -8.77 14.67
C ALA A 61 3.87 -9.89 13.68
N GLY A 62 4.74 -10.28 12.76
CA GLY A 62 4.51 -11.37 11.81
C GLY A 62 3.73 -10.97 10.56
N PHE A 63 3.67 -9.67 10.25
CA PHE A 63 3.07 -9.19 9.01
C PHE A 63 4.09 -9.16 7.85
N GLU A 64 3.58 -9.37 6.65
CA GLU A 64 4.27 -9.10 5.38
C GLU A 64 3.56 -7.93 4.70
N ILE A 65 4.25 -6.82 4.48
CA ILE A 65 3.69 -5.64 3.82
C ILE A 65 3.97 -5.76 2.32
N VAL A 66 2.92 -5.64 1.51
CA VAL A 66 3.03 -5.66 0.04
C VAL A 66 2.40 -4.38 -0.50
N VAL A 67 3.19 -3.59 -1.22
CA VAL A 67 2.74 -2.33 -1.82
C VAL A 67 2.65 -2.47 -3.33
N ASN A 68 1.46 -2.26 -3.88
CA ASN A 68 1.22 -2.26 -5.31
C ASN A 68 0.97 -0.83 -5.78
N LYS A 69 1.94 -0.24 -6.49
CA LYS A 69 1.78 1.06 -7.15
C LYS A 69 1.15 0.82 -8.54
N ILE A 70 -0.07 1.28 -8.74
CA ILE A 70 -0.89 1.04 -9.94
C ILE A 70 -1.10 2.36 -10.66
N ASN A 71 -0.38 2.55 -11.77
CA ASN A 71 -0.61 3.68 -12.66
C ASN A 71 -1.85 3.42 -13.53
N VAL A 72 -2.90 4.22 -13.35
CA VAL A 72 -4.18 4.06 -14.03
C VAL A 72 -4.26 5.02 -15.23
N THR A 73 -3.62 4.65 -16.34
CA THR A 73 -3.54 5.52 -17.53
C THR A 73 -4.66 5.29 -18.55
N THR A 74 -5.54 4.30 -18.34
CA THR A 74 -6.62 3.98 -19.29
C THR A 74 -7.94 3.74 -18.60
N LYS A 75 -9.03 3.91 -19.35
CA LYS A 75 -10.39 3.65 -18.89
C LYS A 75 -10.60 2.20 -18.47
N GLU A 76 -9.99 1.25 -19.18
CA GLU A 76 -10.08 -0.18 -18.88
C GLU A 76 -9.42 -0.51 -17.54
N LEU A 77 -8.28 0.13 -17.25
CA LEU A 77 -7.63 0.03 -15.94
C LEU A 77 -8.50 0.65 -14.85
N ALA A 78 -9.09 1.83 -15.11
CA ALA A 78 -9.96 2.48 -14.14
C ALA A 78 -11.18 1.60 -13.80
N ILE A 79 -11.82 0.98 -14.79
CA ILE A 79 -12.93 0.04 -14.58
C ILE A 79 -12.46 -1.19 -13.82
N LYS A 80 -11.35 -1.81 -14.24
CA LYS A 80 -10.79 -3.01 -13.61
C LYS A 80 -10.51 -2.80 -12.12
N HIS A 81 -10.00 -1.63 -11.78
CA HIS A 81 -9.60 -1.29 -10.42
C HIS A 81 -10.66 -0.48 -9.65
N GLN A 82 -11.85 -0.24 -10.23
CA GLN A 82 -12.87 0.63 -9.63
C GLN A 82 -12.26 1.97 -9.17
N PHE A 83 -11.43 2.56 -10.01
CA PHE A 83 -10.69 3.78 -9.71
C PHE A 83 -11.61 4.99 -9.89
N LEU A 84 -12.02 5.59 -8.78
CA LEU A 84 -12.90 6.75 -8.78
C LEU A 84 -12.11 8.04 -8.90
N SER A 85 -11.03 8.19 -8.12
CA SER A 85 -10.26 9.42 -8.07
C SER A 85 -8.78 9.18 -7.77
N SER A 86 -7.92 10.06 -8.29
CA SER A 86 -6.48 10.05 -8.06
C SER A 86 -6.08 11.08 -7.01
N PRO A 87 -5.12 10.79 -6.12
CA PRO A 87 -4.63 9.46 -5.77
C PRO A 87 -5.63 8.70 -4.88
N THR A 88 -5.55 7.37 -4.86
CA THR A 88 -6.33 6.51 -3.95
C THR A 88 -5.42 5.49 -3.28
N ILE A 89 -5.56 5.33 -1.96
CA ILE A 89 -4.83 4.33 -1.17
C ILE A 89 -5.84 3.35 -0.58
N ARG A 90 -5.61 2.05 -0.76
CA ARG A 90 -6.45 0.98 -0.21
C ARG A 90 -5.63 0.04 0.64
N ILE A 91 -6.16 -0.32 1.82
CA ILE A 91 -5.58 -1.32 2.71
C ILE A 91 -6.49 -2.55 2.68
N ASN A 92 -5.96 -3.68 2.23
CA ASN A 92 -6.69 -4.93 2.05
C ASN A 92 -7.99 -4.74 1.23
N GLY A 93 -7.92 -3.91 0.19
CA GLY A 93 -9.04 -3.60 -0.70
C GLY A 93 -10.02 -2.55 -0.17
N VAL A 94 -9.85 -2.05 1.05
CA VAL A 94 -10.69 -0.99 1.63
C VAL A 94 -10.01 0.36 1.45
N ASP A 95 -10.72 1.34 0.89
CA ASP A 95 -10.22 2.71 0.75
C ASP A 95 -9.92 3.32 2.13
N LEU A 96 -8.77 4.00 2.23
CA LEU A 96 -8.31 4.61 3.47
C LEU A 96 -9.30 5.68 3.97
N GLU A 97 -9.94 6.39 3.05
CA GLU A 97 -10.96 7.38 3.34
C GLU A 97 -12.18 7.07 2.45
N LEU A 98 -13.34 6.84 3.05
CA LEU A 98 -14.49 6.31 2.30
C LEU A 98 -15.21 7.42 1.52
N GLU A 99 -15.21 8.63 2.04
CA GLU A 99 -15.77 9.79 1.34
C GLU A 99 -14.74 10.33 0.36
N VAL A 100 -15.12 10.39 -0.92
CA VAL A 100 -14.29 11.01 -1.95
C VAL A 100 -14.75 12.45 -2.14
N LYS A 101 -13.82 13.37 -1.90
CA LYS A 101 -13.93 14.77 -2.30
C LYS A 101 -12.91 15.06 -3.37
N GLU A 102 -13.29 15.91 -4.32
CA GLU A 102 -12.45 16.21 -5.47
C GLU A 102 -12.39 17.71 -5.71
N SER A 103 -11.28 18.12 -6.32
CA SER A 103 -11.08 19.47 -6.82
C SER A 103 -10.24 19.41 -8.09
N THR A 104 -10.38 20.44 -8.92
CA THR A 104 -9.66 20.55 -10.18
C THR A 104 -8.16 20.40 -9.99
N CYS A 105 -7.56 19.55 -10.82
CA CYS A 105 -6.14 19.25 -10.83
C CYS A 105 -5.56 19.66 -12.18
N GLN A 106 -4.88 20.80 -12.22
CA GLN A 106 -4.32 21.31 -13.47
C GLN A 106 -3.32 20.33 -14.08
N GLU A 107 -2.45 19.73 -13.27
CA GLU A 107 -1.38 18.84 -13.74
C GLU A 107 -1.95 17.57 -14.41
N CYS A 108 -2.97 16.96 -13.79
CA CYS A 108 -3.66 15.81 -14.39
C CYS A 108 -4.53 16.24 -15.59
N GLY A 109 -5.12 17.44 -15.55
CA GLY A 109 -5.88 17.96 -16.68
C GLY A 109 -5.01 18.18 -17.92
N ASP A 110 -3.83 18.75 -17.74
CA ASP A 110 -2.83 18.94 -18.81
C ASP A 110 -2.35 17.58 -19.35
N LEU A 111 -2.16 16.59 -18.48
CA LEU A 111 -1.78 15.23 -18.84
C LEU A 111 -2.87 14.50 -19.64
N CYS A 112 -4.13 14.62 -19.21
CA CYS A 112 -5.26 13.92 -19.82
C CYS A 112 -5.81 14.66 -21.05
N GLY A 113 -5.47 15.94 -21.23
CA GLY A 113 -5.96 16.78 -22.31
C GLY A 113 -7.41 17.25 -22.14
N ASP A 114 -7.96 17.14 -20.93
CA ASP A 114 -9.33 17.55 -20.58
C ASP A 114 -9.39 17.95 -19.09
N GLU A 115 -10.43 18.69 -18.69
CA GLU A 115 -10.65 19.07 -17.29
C GLU A 115 -10.74 17.81 -16.41
N THR A 116 -9.86 17.74 -15.40
CA THR A 116 -9.73 16.56 -14.54
C THR A 116 -9.75 16.99 -13.08
N ASP A 117 -10.70 16.46 -12.33
CA ASP A 117 -10.75 16.59 -10.89
C ASP A 117 -9.98 15.42 -10.24
N CYS A 118 -9.28 15.71 -9.14
CA CYS A 118 -8.54 14.72 -8.37
C CYS A 118 -8.86 14.86 -6.88
N ARG A 119 -8.55 13.80 -6.13
CA ARG A 119 -8.91 13.57 -4.74
C ARG A 119 -8.26 14.54 -3.78
N VAL A 120 -9.09 15.21 -2.98
CA VAL A 120 -8.70 16.03 -1.83
C VAL A 120 -8.79 15.18 -0.56
N TRP A 121 -7.79 15.29 0.30
CA TRP A 121 -7.78 14.65 1.61
C TRP A 121 -8.23 15.64 2.67
N VAL A 122 -9.17 15.23 3.53
CA VAL A 122 -9.60 16.05 4.67
C VAL A 122 -9.00 15.47 5.93
N TYR A 123 -8.18 16.24 6.63
CA TYR A 123 -7.62 15.86 7.92
C TYR A 123 -7.85 16.98 8.93
N GLU A 124 -8.50 16.64 10.05
CA GLU A 124 -8.88 17.61 11.10
C GLU A 124 -9.65 18.84 10.58
N GLY A 125 -10.47 18.64 9.53
CA GLY A 125 -11.25 19.72 8.91
C GLY A 125 -10.47 20.60 7.93
N VAL A 126 -9.20 20.28 7.68
CA VAL A 126 -8.35 20.97 6.70
C VAL A 126 -8.22 20.11 5.45
N GLU A 127 -8.35 20.74 4.28
CA GLU A 127 -8.19 20.11 2.98
C GLU A 127 -6.73 20.15 2.51
N TYR A 128 -6.25 19.02 1.99
CA TYR A 128 -4.92 18.83 1.43
C TYR A 128 -5.05 18.27 0.02
N THR A 129 -4.36 18.90 -0.92
CA THR A 129 -4.29 18.48 -2.33
C THR A 129 -2.97 17.82 -2.62
#